data_AF-A0A7J5LFU0-F1
#
_entry.id   AF-A0A7J5LFU0-F1
#
_cell.length_a   1.000
_cell.length_b   1.000
_cell.length_c   1.000
_cell.angle_alpha   90.00
_cell.angle_beta   90.00
_cell.angle_gamma   90.00
#
_symmetry.space_group_name_H-M   'P 1'
#
loop_
_entity.id
_entity.type
_entity.pdbx_description
1 polymer ?
#
loop_
_entity_poly.entity_id
_entity_poly.type
_entity_poly.pdbx_seq_one_letter_code
_entity_poly.pdbx_strand_id
1 'polypeptide(L)'
;MEYLPAIISAIGTIIAAWFAYNQYTKNKLTDLKIEKFRKDEEIKSIRRADNSSIVYGELWNILHELDADRVYIVQPHPLGNESLLSIYYEVKRKGVEPMKPHVQNLRIADVAKFSSDMVKNLFMYITDIDTQVQDKYAKSILSSYGCEAAVVKRLNDNKHDWVGSIFCEFTRPIHVSEDEAREIMHRCAMNIQYLLPEYK
;
A
#
# COMPACT_ATOMS: atom_id res chain seq x y z
N MET A 1 -50.54 -51.94 25.98
CA MET A 1 -49.56 -51.20 25.15
C MET A 1 -49.83 -49.69 25.19
N GLU A 2 -49.92 -49.08 26.38
CA GLU A 2 -50.32 -47.65 26.49
C GLU A 2 -49.14 -46.69 26.72
N TYR A 3 -47.97 -47.18 27.14
CA TYR A 3 -46.81 -46.34 27.48
C TYR A 3 -45.75 -46.22 26.37
N LEU A 4 -45.89 -46.97 25.27
CA LEU A 4 -44.93 -46.97 24.16
C LEU A 4 -44.82 -45.58 23.48
N PRO A 5 -45.93 -44.85 23.22
CA PRO A 5 -45.85 -43.50 22.65
C PRO A 5 -45.17 -42.51 23.60
N ALA A 6 -45.45 -42.60 24.90
CA ALA A 6 -44.88 -41.72 25.91
C ALA A 6 -43.36 -41.92 26.07
N ILE A 7 -42.88 -43.17 26.00
CA ILE A 7 -41.44 -43.50 26.05
C ILE A 7 -40.72 -42.99 24.80
N ILE A 8 -41.32 -43.16 23.61
CA ILE A 8 -40.74 -42.68 22.34
C ILE A 8 -40.69 -41.14 22.33
N SER A 9 -41.75 -40.46 22.79
CA SER A 9 -41.77 -39.00 22.92
C SER A 9 -40.73 -38.49 23.92
N ALA A 10 -40.56 -39.16 25.06
CA ALA A 10 -39.55 -38.80 26.07
C ALA A 10 -38.10 -38.99 25.56
N ILE A 11 -37.84 -40.05 24.79
CA ILE A 11 -36.53 -40.25 24.15
C ILE A 11 -36.30 -39.18 23.07
N GLY A 12 -37.33 -38.86 22.28
CA GLY A 12 -37.26 -37.82 21.26
C GLY A 12 -36.97 -36.42 21.84
N THR A 13 -37.57 -36.06 22.98
CA THR A 13 -37.32 -34.77 23.64
C THR A 13 -35.91 -34.69 24.22
N ILE A 14 -35.37 -35.77 24.79
CA ILE A 14 -33.99 -35.82 25.29
C ILE A 14 -32.98 -35.66 24.15
N ILE A 15 -33.19 -36.34 23.02
CA ILE A 15 -32.33 -36.24 21.83
C ILE A 15 -32.39 -34.83 21.25
N ALA A 16 -33.59 -34.24 21.13
CA ALA A 16 -33.77 -32.87 20.65
C ALA A 16 -33.10 -31.84 21.58
N ALA A 17 -33.21 -32.01 22.90
CA ALA A 17 -32.54 -31.15 23.87
C ALA A 17 -31.00 -31.25 23.77
N TRP A 18 -30.47 -32.45 23.54
CA TRP A 18 -29.03 -32.66 23.33
C TRP A 18 -28.51 -31.97 22.05
N PHE A 19 -29.24 -32.10 20.93
CA PHE A 19 -28.91 -31.40 19.69
C PHE A 19 -29.00 -29.88 19.82
N ALA A 20 -30.06 -29.37 20.47
CA ALA A 20 -30.23 -27.94 20.72
C ALA A 20 -29.07 -27.38 21.59
N TYR A 21 -28.67 -28.10 22.64
CA TYR A 21 -27.54 -27.72 23.49
C TYR A 21 -26.19 -27.71 22.73
N ASN A 22 -25.95 -28.74 21.91
CA ASN A 22 -24.74 -28.82 21.09
C ASN A 22 -24.68 -27.70 20.04
N GLN A 23 -25.80 -27.41 19.39
CA GLN A 23 -25.90 -26.31 18.43
C GLN A 23 -25.69 -24.95 19.10
N TYR A 24 -26.26 -24.74 20.28
CA TYR A 24 -26.06 -23.51 21.07
C TYR A 24 -24.59 -23.31 21.45
N THR A 25 -23.90 -24.38 21.86
CA THR A 25 -22.47 -24.32 22.21
C THR A 25 -21.61 -24.03 20.99
N LYS A 26 -21.91 -24.64 19.83
CA LYS A 26 -21.23 -24.33 18.56
C LYS A 26 -21.49 -22.90 18.09
N ASN A 27 -22.72 -22.40 18.21
CA ASN A 27 -23.06 -21.03 17.85
C ASN A 27 -22.30 -20.03 18.73
N LYS A 28 -22.28 -20.24 20.05
CA LYS A 28 -21.52 -19.39 20.99
C LYS A 28 -20.01 -19.37 20.69
N LEU A 29 -19.43 -20.50 20.31
CA LEU A 29 -18.02 -20.57 19.89
C LEU A 29 -17.77 -19.80 18.58
N THR A 30 -18.70 -19.86 17.64
CA THR A 30 -18.64 -19.08 16.39
C THR A 30 -18.78 -17.60 16.67
N ASP A 31 -19.72 -17.19 17.52
CA ASP A 31 -19.93 -15.79 17.90
C ASP A 31 -18.68 -15.21 18.61
N LEU A 32 -18.09 -15.97 19.54
CA LEU A 32 -16.82 -15.60 20.19
C LEU A 32 -15.67 -15.48 19.19
N LYS A 33 -15.60 -16.36 18.18
CA LYS A 33 -14.61 -16.24 17.09
C LYS A 33 -14.84 -14.99 16.26
N ILE A 34 -16.07 -14.71 15.86
CA ILE A 34 -16.44 -13.52 15.09
C ILE A 34 -16.10 -12.25 15.87
N GLU A 35 -16.44 -12.19 17.16
CA GLU A 35 -16.13 -11.04 18.02
C GLU A 35 -14.62 -10.84 18.17
N LYS A 36 -13.85 -11.94 18.34
CA LYS A 36 -12.39 -11.88 18.36
C LYS A 36 -11.83 -11.38 17.03
N PHE A 37 -12.31 -11.90 15.89
CA PHE A 37 -11.92 -11.43 14.57
C PHE A 37 -12.20 -9.94 14.38
N ARG A 38 -13.37 -9.46 14.80
CA ARG A 38 -13.73 -8.04 14.74
C ARG A 38 -12.80 -7.17 15.59
N LYS A 39 -12.52 -7.57 16.84
CA LYS A 39 -11.56 -6.86 17.71
C LYS A 39 -10.15 -6.84 17.12
N ASP A 40 -9.69 -7.96 16.58
CA ASP A 40 -8.38 -8.05 15.93
C ASP A 40 -8.32 -7.18 14.67
N GLU A 41 -9.41 -7.10 13.88
CA GLU A 41 -9.52 -6.21 12.73
C GLU A 41 -9.55 -4.73 13.13
N GLU A 42 -10.27 -4.36 14.18
CA GLU A 42 -10.29 -3.00 14.71
C GLU A 42 -8.89 -2.55 15.15
N ILE A 43 -8.18 -3.38 15.93
CA ILE A 43 -6.80 -3.09 16.35
C ILE A 43 -5.87 -2.95 15.13
N LYS A 44 -6.01 -3.83 14.13
CA LYS A 44 -5.24 -3.73 12.88
C LYS A 44 -5.61 -2.50 12.06
N SER A 45 -6.86 -2.06 12.10
CA SER A 45 -7.33 -0.86 11.40
C SER A 45 -6.76 0.40 12.05
N ILE A 46 -6.80 0.51 13.37
CA ILE A 46 -6.22 1.63 14.12
C ILE A 46 -4.73 1.73 13.82
N ARG A 47 -3.97 0.64 13.95
CA ARG A 47 -2.54 0.61 13.62
C ARG A 47 -2.24 1.02 12.17
N ARG A 48 -3.08 0.59 11.22
CA ARG A 48 -2.94 1.01 9.81
C ARG A 48 -3.22 2.50 9.63
N ALA A 49 -4.19 3.05 10.34
CA ALA A 49 -4.50 4.48 10.29
C ALA A 49 -3.37 5.32 10.89
N ASP A 50 -2.82 4.90 12.04
CA ASP A 50 -1.67 5.55 12.67
C ASP A 50 -0.45 5.53 11.76
N ASN A 51 -0.11 4.36 11.20
CA ASN A 51 0.98 4.21 10.24
C ASN A 51 0.76 5.07 8.99
N SER A 52 -0.46 5.11 8.46
CA SER A 52 -0.80 5.93 7.29
C SER A 52 -0.57 7.42 7.57
N SER A 53 -0.91 7.87 8.78
CA SER A 53 -0.73 9.27 9.20
C SER A 53 0.75 9.66 9.26
N ILE A 54 1.60 8.76 9.76
CA ILE A 54 3.06 8.95 9.76
C ILE A 54 3.58 9.05 8.32
N VAL A 55 3.16 8.13 7.43
CA VAL A 55 3.57 8.15 6.02
C VAL A 55 3.17 9.48 5.35
N TYR A 56 1.93 9.93 5.50
CA TYR A 56 1.51 11.21 4.94
C TYR A 56 2.29 12.40 5.50
N GLY A 57 2.61 12.39 6.79
CA GLY A 57 3.44 13.43 7.42
C GLY A 57 4.84 13.50 6.79
N GLU A 58 5.49 12.36 6.63
CA GLU A 58 6.82 12.28 6.00
C GLU A 58 6.79 12.70 4.53
N LEU A 59 5.78 12.29 3.75
CA LEU A 59 5.62 12.73 2.37
C LEU A 59 5.38 14.24 2.26
N TRP A 60 4.65 14.82 3.22
CA TRP A 60 4.43 16.27 3.28
C TRP A 60 5.72 17.01 3.64
N ASN A 61 6.52 16.49 4.56
CA ASN A 61 7.82 17.08 4.92
C ASN A 61 8.75 17.14 3.69
N ILE A 62 8.92 16.04 2.96
CA ILE A 62 9.79 16.04 1.78
C ILE A 62 9.26 16.92 0.64
N LEU A 63 7.94 17.06 0.51
CA LEU A 63 7.33 17.96 -0.47
C LEU A 63 7.74 19.42 -0.24
N HIS A 64 7.90 19.83 1.02
CA HIS A 64 8.35 21.19 1.36
C HIS A 64 9.86 21.32 1.37
N GLU A 65 10.58 20.35 1.95
CA GLU A 65 12.04 20.39 2.03
C GLU A 65 12.70 20.37 0.65
N LEU A 66 12.19 19.57 -0.28
CA LEU A 66 12.70 19.53 -1.66
C LEU A 66 12.08 20.59 -2.56
N ASP A 67 11.08 21.33 -2.08
CA ASP A 67 10.22 22.19 -2.88
C ASP A 67 9.57 21.46 -4.09
N ALA A 68 9.25 20.17 -3.91
CA ALA A 68 8.60 19.35 -4.93
C ALA A 68 7.12 19.74 -5.11
N ASP A 69 6.55 19.45 -6.28
CA ASP A 69 5.16 19.78 -6.61
C ASP A 69 4.20 18.65 -6.26
N ARG A 70 4.67 17.40 -6.36
CA ARG A 70 3.92 16.19 -6.08
C ARG A 70 4.85 15.11 -5.52
N VAL A 71 4.38 14.40 -4.50
CA VAL A 71 5.12 13.35 -3.83
C VAL A 71 4.21 12.14 -3.62
N TYR A 72 4.64 10.96 -4.02
CA TYR A 72 3.86 9.73 -3.84
C TYR A 72 4.73 8.49 -3.73
N ILE A 73 4.10 7.38 -3.32
CA ILE A 73 4.76 6.09 -3.24
C ILE A 73 4.14 5.15 -4.27
N VAL A 74 4.96 4.69 -5.22
CA VAL A 74 4.60 3.62 -6.14
C VAL A 74 4.92 2.30 -5.48
N GLN A 75 3.93 1.45 -5.28
CA GLN A 75 4.09 0.13 -4.68
C GLN A 75 3.85 -0.96 -5.72
N PRO A 76 4.79 -1.90 -5.88
CA PRO A 76 4.56 -3.08 -6.66
C PRO A 76 3.62 -4.04 -5.93
N HIS A 77 2.81 -4.78 -6.69
CA HIS A 77 1.95 -5.82 -6.13
C HIS A 77 1.64 -6.91 -7.16
N PRO A 78 1.32 -8.13 -6.68
CA PRO A 78 1.53 -8.60 -5.30
C PRO A 78 3.04 -8.66 -4.95
N LEU A 79 3.40 -8.39 -3.69
CA LEU A 79 4.80 -8.44 -3.25
C LEU A 79 5.36 -9.87 -3.37
N GLY A 80 6.57 -10.01 -3.92
CA GLY A 80 7.23 -11.29 -4.19
C GLY A 80 6.91 -11.92 -5.55
N ASN A 81 5.88 -11.42 -6.26
CA ASN A 81 5.64 -11.69 -7.68
C ASN A 81 5.09 -10.43 -8.33
N GLU A 82 5.93 -9.41 -8.35
CA GLU A 82 5.55 -8.07 -8.77
C GLU A 82 5.13 -8.08 -10.24
N SER A 83 3.85 -7.79 -10.51
CA SER A 83 3.30 -7.72 -11.87
C SER A 83 2.61 -6.40 -12.16
N LEU A 84 2.19 -5.68 -11.12
CA LEU A 84 1.46 -4.44 -11.19
C LEU A 84 2.13 -3.36 -10.33
N LEU A 85 1.93 -2.10 -10.70
CA LEU A 85 2.34 -0.91 -9.95
C LEU A 85 1.11 -0.07 -9.63
N SER A 86 1.05 0.45 -8.42
CA SER A 86 -0.02 1.35 -7.99
C SER A 86 0.45 2.37 -6.99
N ILE A 87 -0.21 3.53 -7.01
CA ILE A 87 0.03 4.58 -6.04
C ILE A 87 -1.00 4.47 -4.92
N TYR A 88 -0.54 4.28 -3.68
CA TYR A 88 -1.43 4.26 -2.52
C TYR A 88 -1.44 5.61 -1.79
N TYR A 89 -0.25 6.15 -1.52
CA TYR A 89 -0.05 7.43 -0.83
C TYR A 89 0.36 8.50 -1.83
N GLU A 90 -0.27 9.67 -1.75
CA GLU A 90 0.06 10.84 -2.56
C GLU A 90 -0.21 12.14 -1.80
N VAL A 91 0.72 13.08 -1.91
CA VAL A 91 0.64 14.46 -1.42
C VAL A 91 1.02 15.38 -2.57
N LYS A 92 0.32 16.50 -2.73
CA LYS A 92 0.56 17.44 -3.84
C LYS A 92 0.31 18.88 -3.44
N ARG A 93 0.92 19.81 -4.17
CA ARG A 93 0.62 21.24 -4.07
C ARG A 93 -0.74 21.58 -4.67
N LYS A 94 -1.29 22.71 -4.26
CA LYS A 94 -2.54 23.24 -4.82
C LYS A 94 -2.33 23.58 -6.29
N GLY A 95 -3.24 23.12 -7.16
CA GLY A 95 -3.18 23.36 -8.60
C GLY A 95 -2.41 22.32 -9.41
N VAL A 96 -1.78 21.33 -8.77
CA VAL A 96 -1.09 20.22 -9.43
C VAL A 96 -2.05 19.04 -9.60
N GLU A 97 -2.06 18.39 -10.77
CA GLU A 97 -2.89 17.21 -11.04
C GLU A 97 -2.38 16.01 -10.21
N PRO A 98 -3.24 15.18 -9.60
CA PRO A 98 -2.80 13.96 -8.93
C PRO A 98 -2.37 12.88 -9.94
N MET A 99 -1.31 12.13 -9.62
CA MET A 99 -0.86 10.95 -10.35
C MET A 99 -1.61 9.68 -9.91
N LYS A 100 -2.09 9.64 -8.65
CA LYS A 100 -2.73 8.44 -8.09
C LYS A 100 -3.84 7.86 -8.96
N PRO A 101 -4.81 8.63 -9.50
CA PRO A 101 -5.88 8.08 -10.33
C PRO A 101 -5.40 7.46 -11.64
N HIS A 102 -4.20 7.82 -12.10
CA HIS A 102 -3.67 7.44 -13.40
C HIS A 102 -2.70 6.27 -13.34
N VAL A 103 -2.12 6.01 -12.17
CA VAL A 103 -1.23 4.87 -11.92
C VAL A 103 -1.89 3.94 -10.91
N GLN A 104 -2.88 3.18 -11.40
CA GLN A 104 -3.54 2.09 -10.70
C GLN A 104 -3.49 0.82 -11.55
N ASN A 105 -3.09 -0.29 -10.96
CA ASN A 105 -2.90 -1.59 -11.62
C ASN A 105 -2.10 -1.49 -12.94
N LEU A 106 -1.09 -0.63 -12.99
CA LEU A 106 -0.23 -0.47 -14.16
C LEU A 106 0.63 -1.71 -14.30
N ARG A 107 0.60 -2.39 -15.45
CA ARG A 107 1.42 -3.60 -15.63
C ARG A 107 2.88 -3.23 -15.71
N ILE A 108 3.71 -3.93 -14.94
CA ILE A 108 5.17 -3.77 -15.00
C ILE A 108 5.69 -4.05 -16.40
N ALA A 109 5.06 -4.97 -17.15
CA ALA A 109 5.41 -5.24 -18.54
C ALA A 109 5.30 -4.00 -19.46
N ASP A 110 4.36 -3.09 -19.18
CA ASP A 110 4.15 -1.88 -19.98
C ASP A 110 5.21 -0.81 -19.67
N VAL A 111 5.84 -0.88 -18.49
CA VAL A 111 6.91 0.02 -18.02
C VAL A 111 8.16 -0.75 -17.58
N ALA A 112 8.51 -1.81 -18.30
CA ALA A 112 9.46 -2.82 -17.83
C ALA A 112 10.87 -2.26 -17.64
N LYS A 113 11.30 -1.37 -18.54
CA LYS A 113 12.63 -0.78 -18.47
C LYS A 113 12.73 0.16 -17.25
N PHE A 114 11.73 1.02 -17.08
CA PHE A 114 11.67 1.95 -15.94
C PHE A 114 11.54 1.21 -14.61
N SER A 115 10.73 0.14 -14.56
CA SER A 115 10.60 -0.71 -13.39
C SER A 115 11.91 -1.40 -13.03
N SER A 116 12.64 -1.92 -14.02
CA SER A 116 13.97 -2.49 -13.77
C SER A 116 14.94 -1.45 -13.21
N ASP A 117 14.86 -0.20 -13.66
CA ASP A 117 15.75 0.86 -13.19
C ASP A 117 15.39 1.27 -11.75
N MET A 118 14.11 1.32 -11.40
CA MET A 118 13.65 1.53 -10.01
C MET A 118 14.09 0.43 -9.05
N VAL A 119 14.11 -0.83 -9.51
CA VAL A 119 14.61 -1.95 -8.69
C VAL A 119 16.12 -1.88 -8.54
N LYS A 120 16.87 -1.60 -9.60
CA LYS A 120 18.35 -1.65 -9.54
C LYS A 120 18.96 -0.48 -8.79
N ASN A 121 18.39 0.72 -8.93
CA ASN A 121 18.98 1.93 -8.39
C ASN A 121 18.37 2.28 -7.03
N LEU A 122 19.21 2.46 -6.02
CA LEU A 122 18.76 2.91 -4.69
C LEU A 122 18.25 4.34 -4.70
N PHE A 123 18.69 5.14 -5.66
CA PHE A 123 18.35 6.55 -5.82
C PHE A 123 18.52 6.92 -7.30
N MET A 124 17.59 7.71 -7.82
CA MET A 124 17.62 8.25 -9.18
C MET A 124 17.33 9.73 -9.10
N TYR A 125 18.16 10.53 -9.78
CA TYR A 125 18.01 11.98 -9.86
C TYR A 125 17.83 12.36 -11.33
N ILE A 126 16.58 12.58 -11.73
CA ILE A 126 16.19 12.82 -13.11
C ILE A 126 15.90 14.31 -13.26
N THR A 127 16.77 15.04 -13.95
CA THR A 127 16.58 16.48 -14.21
C THR A 127 15.72 16.77 -15.43
N ASP A 128 15.55 15.78 -16.31
CA ASP A 128 14.77 15.89 -17.53
C ASP A 128 14.18 14.52 -17.89
N ILE A 129 12.85 14.41 -17.75
CA ILE A 129 12.10 13.19 -18.03
C ILE A 129 12.16 12.81 -19.52
N ASP A 130 12.13 13.79 -20.42
CA ASP A 130 12.04 13.53 -21.85
C ASP A 130 13.34 13.00 -22.43
N THR A 131 14.49 13.31 -21.83
CA THR A 131 15.79 12.80 -22.29
C THR A 131 16.26 11.57 -21.51
N GLN A 132 16.02 11.50 -20.20
CA GLN A 132 16.63 10.47 -19.35
C GLN A 132 15.75 9.22 -19.16
N VAL A 133 14.42 9.34 -19.26
CA VAL A 133 13.54 8.17 -19.18
C VAL A 133 13.52 7.46 -20.54
N GLN A 134 14.05 6.23 -20.58
CA GLN A 134 14.11 5.45 -21.83
C GLN A 134 12.77 4.81 -22.20
N ASP A 135 11.97 4.49 -21.19
CA ASP A 135 10.68 3.84 -21.36
C ASP A 135 9.64 4.83 -21.88
N LYS A 136 9.15 4.59 -23.10
CA LYS A 136 8.21 5.50 -23.77
C LYS A 136 6.88 5.62 -23.03
N TYR A 137 6.41 4.54 -22.43
CA TYR A 137 5.12 4.53 -21.75
C TYR A 137 5.23 5.25 -20.40
N ALA A 138 6.30 4.97 -19.63
CA ALA A 138 6.57 5.69 -18.39
C ALA A 138 6.75 7.20 -18.66
N LYS A 139 7.56 7.56 -19.66
CA LYS A 139 7.73 8.95 -20.10
C LYS A 139 6.40 9.60 -20.46
N SER A 140 5.58 8.93 -21.27
CA SER A 140 4.27 9.46 -21.66
C SER A 140 3.40 9.75 -20.46
N ILE A 141 3.37 8.89 -19.44
CA ILE A 141 2.61 9.14 -18.21
C ILE A 141 3.17 10.38 -17.50
N LEU A 142 4.47 10.38 -17.20
CA LEU A 142 5.12 11.45 -16.45
C LEU A 142 4.94 12.81 -17.14
N SER A 143 5.27 12.91 -18.43
CA SER A 143 5.18 14.16 -19.19
C SER A 143 3.72 14.62 -19.38
N SER A 144 2.75 13.70 -19.52
CA SER A 144 1.32 14.07 -19.66
C SER A 144 0.74 14.75 -18.42
N TYR A 145 1.30 14.45 -17.24
CA TYR A 145 0.88 15.04 -15.96
C TYR A 145 1.87 16.10 -15.46
N GLY A 146 2.59 16.73 -16.40
CA GLY A 146 3.40 17.92 -16.18
C GLY A 146 4.70 17.68 -15.41
N CYS A 147 5.20 16.44 -15.34
CA CYS A 147 6.48 16.14 -14.71
C CYS A 147 7.63 16.51 -15.66
N GLU A 148 8.45 17.47 -15.27
CA GLU A 148 9.67 17.86 -15.99
C GLU A 148 10.90 17.15 -15.43
N ALA A 149 10.93 17.00 -14.10
CA ALA A 149 12.02 16.38 -13.37
C ALA A 149 11.49 15.54 -12.21
N ALA A 150 12.24 14.53 -11.79
CA ALA A 150 11.85 13.63 -10.71
C ALA A 150 13.06 13.13 -9.89
N VAL A 151 12.86 13.02 -8.58
CA VAL A 151 13.77 12.33 -7.68
C VAL A 151 13.07 11.07 -7.20
N VAL A 152 13.71 9.92 -7.38
CA VAL A 152 13.15 8.62 -7.03
C VAL A 152 14.04 7.93 -6.02
N LYS A 153 13.46 7.47 -4.92
CA LYS A 153 14.15 6.69 -3.88
C LYS A 153 13.48 5.33 -3.74
N ARG A 154 14.26 4.27 -3.93
CA ARG A 154 13.81 2.90 -3.70
C ARG A 154 13.62 2.63 -2.21
N LEU A 155 12.53 1.94 -1.86
CA LEU A 155 12.22 1.43 -0.54
C LEU A 155 12.39 -0.09 -0.52
N ASN A 156 12.97 -0.59 0.57
CA ASN A 156 13.15 -2.00 0.83
C ASN A 156 12.78 -2.31 2.29
N ASP A 157 12.39 -3.57 2.55
CA ASP A 157 12.19 -4.05 3.91
C ASP A 157 13.03 -5.33 4.13
N ASN A 158 12.91 -5.95 5.30
CA ASN A 158 13.67 -7.15 5.64
C ASN A 158 13.16 -8.43 4.92
N LYS A 159 12.01 -8.38 4.24
CA LYS A 159 11.31 -9.53 3.66
C LYS A 159 11.34 -9.54 2.14
N HIS A 160 11.25 -8.38 1.52
CA HIS A 160 11.14 -8.12 0.10
C HIS A 160 12.19 -7.11 -0.29
N ASP A 161 12.89 -7.42 -1.38
CA ASP A 161 13.96 -6.55 -1.89
C ASP A 161 13.39 -5.19 -2.34
N TRP A 162 12.17 -5.15 -2.88
CA TRP A 162 11.52 -3.92 -3.31
C TRP A 162 10.07 -3.85 -2.81
N VAL A 163 9.78 -2.93 -1.89
CA VAL A 163 8.43 -2.71 -1.35
C VAL A 163 7.73 -1.49 -1.96
N GLY A 164 8.49 -0.66 -2.66
CA GLY A 164 7.99 0.53 -3.34
C GLY A 164 9.10 1.53 -3.65
N SER A 165 8.72 2.64 -4.24
CA SER A 165 9.61 3.76 -4.53
C SER A 165 8.90 5.07 -4.23
N ILE A 166 9.57 5.96 -3.49
CA ILE A 166 9.12 7.34 -3.29
C ILE A 166 9.48 8.12 -4.55
N PHE A 167 8.50 8.82 -5.10
CA PHE A 167 8.65 9.77 -6.19
C PHE A 167 8.43 11.17 -5.65
N CYS A 168 9.38 12.06 -5.93
CA CYS A 168 9.23 13.49 -5.80
C CYS A 168 9.30 14.09 -7.20
N GLU A 169 8.20 14.62 -7.67
CA GLU A 169 8.08 15.19 -9.01
C GLU A 169 8.01 16.71 -8.97
N PHE A 170 8.58 17.29 -10.02
CA PHE A 170 8.71 18.71 -10.20
C PHE A 170 8.12 19.08 -11.55
N THR A 171 7.27 20.09 -11.58
CA THR A 171 6.76 20.71 -12.82
C THR A 171 7.67 21.82 -13.31
N ARG A 172 8.86 21.93 -12.70
CA ARG A 172 9.92 22.91 -12.96
C ARG A 172 11.28 22.22 -12.75
N PRO A 173 12.39 22.81 -13.22
CA PRO A 173 13.71 22.27 -12.92
C PRO A 173 13.96 22.13 -11.41
N ILE A 174 14.71 21.10 -11.03
CA ILE A 174 15.08 20.87 -9.62
C ILE A 174 16.10 21.93 -9.19
N HIS A 175 15.82 22.60 -8.07
CA HIS A 175 16.69 23.65 -7.52
C HIS A 175 17.64 23.13 -6.44
N VAL A 176 17.28 22.01 -5.81
CA VAL A 176 18.05 21.35 -4.76
C VAL A 176 19.19 20.54 -5.37
N SER A 177 20.33 20.43 -4.69
CA SER A 177 21.45 19.61 -5.19
C SER A 177 21.13 18.12 -5.09
N GLU A 178 21.79 17.29 -5.90
CA GLU A 178 21.59 15.84 -5.85
C GLU A 178 21.94 15.24 -4.47
N ASP A 179 23.03 15.73 -3.84
CA ASP A 179 23.48 15.23 -2.54
C ASP A 179 22.49 15.56 -1.42
N GLU A 180 21.99 16.79 -1.40
CA GLU A 180 20.96 17.24 -0.46
C GLU A 180 19.65 16.48 -0.66
N ALA A 181 19.22 16.32 -1.92
CA ALA A 181 18.03 15.53 -2.24
C ALA A 181 18.18 14.07 -1.79
N ARG A 182 19.38 13.49 -1.93
CA ARG A 182 19.67 12.12 -1.50
C ARG A 182 19.57 11.96 0.01
N GLU A 183 20.07 12.92 0.78
CA GLU A 183 20.01 12.90 2.25
C GLU A 183 18.56 13.00 2.74
N ILE A 184 17.81 13.97 2.23
CA ILE A 184 16.39 14.19 2.58
C ILE A 184 15.57 12.93 2.28
N MET A 185 15.73 12.38 1.06
CA MET A 185 14.99 11.19 0.64
C MET A 185 15.40 9.93 1.43
N HIS A 186 16.68 9.80 1.81
CA HIS A 186 17.14 8.68 2.61
C HIS A 186 16.53 8.69 4.02
N ARG A 187 16.48 9.87 4.66
CA ARG A 187 15.85 10.03 5.97
C ARG A 187 14.36 9.66 5.93
N CYS A 188 13.64 10.14 4.93
CA CYS A 188 12.24 9.79 4.72
C CYS A 188 12.05 8.28 4.52
N ALA A 189 12.87 7.66 3.67
CA ALA A 189 12.82 6.21 3.44
C ALA A 189 12.99 5.40 4.73
N MET A 190 13.95 5.75 5.59
CA MET A 190 14.16 5.09 6.89
C MET A 190 12.93 5.17 7.81
N ASN A 191 12.19 6.28 7.76
CA ASN A 191 11.00 6.47 8.60
C ASN A 191 9.79 5.69 8.09
N ILE A 192 9.65 5.49 6.77
CA ILE A 192 8.42 4.95 6.18
C ILE A 192 8.51 3.49 5.72
N GLN A 193 9.70 2.98 5.35
CA GLN A 193 9.81 1.71 4.61
C GLN A 193 9.26 0.49 5.36
N TYR A 194 9.23 0.51 6.69
CA TYR A 194 8.67 -0.55 7.53
C TYR A 194 7.20 -0.34 7.92
N LEU A 195 6.61 0.79 7.56
CA LEU A 195 5.24 1.17 7.90
C LEU A 195 4.26 0.94 6.74
N LEU A 196 4.77 0.66 5.54
CA LEU A 196 3.95 0.48 4.35
C LEU A 196 3.09 -0.78 4.44
N PRO A 197 1.76 -0.66 4.24
CA PRO A 197 0.91 -1.82 4.09
C PRO A 197 1.17 -2.50 2.75
N GLU A 198 0.92 -3.80 2.69
CA GLU A 198 0.81 -4.52 1.42
C GLU A 198 -0.37 -3.94 0.63
N TYR A 199 -0.13 -3.62 -0.64
CA TYR A 199 -1.20 -3.22 -1.55
C TYR A 199 -2.07 -4.45 -1.86
N LYS A 200 -3.38 -4.33 -1.67
CA LYS A 200 -4.37 -5.40 -1.85
C LYS A 200 -5.33 -5.08 -2.97
#